data_AF-A0A0J6FN09-F1
#
_entry.id   AF-A0A0J6FN09-F1
#
_cell.length_a   1.000
_cell.length_b   1.000
_cell.length_c   1.000
_cell.angle_alpha   90.00
_cell.angle_beta   90.00
_cell.angle_gamma   90.00
#
_symmetry.space_group_name_H-M   'P 1'
#
loop_
_entity.id
_entity.type
_entity.pdbx_description
1 polymer ?
#
loop_
_entity_poly.entity_id
_entity_poly.type
_entity_poly.pdbx_seq_one_letter_code
_entity_poly.pdbx_strand_id
1 'polypeptide(L)'
;MAYNSRMSQQFHHGGQQQHNRNRKAKEDDTDAFLRLPDKVIAGCINDIGIPFTVADLLKPNPQQIQIIFEWFAELFMNTTRETVEPAMLAAAEDICGDHAGIIPPDSRNLMGFFVSLRKLMIQTAVIDEHFNKSENTKSRIESLYAENQELEQRLEEMHTQQREMEGVVKEKVRRNDELKARLLELRRNQERVAETFERVKGEKTRTQTLLEEKTEKLLKTRQESEKLRPYVSQSPAILQAALTELSENLTRDKIQIDNMERRMRALQMSMDTFSVISNDVQSCIKVLEDISAELQKEEEEDARAIRNKDALAERGNTVREVAQTERMLQRQLGRWHERTEALRKSAREKAEQAQARMEELHNIQKQLREERAEKQRDMERRRIRIEQTEKKMVDLKENIENEIHRAHDEYLKMESHIKLYITEMEKCL
;
A
#
# COMPACT_ATOMS: atom_id res chain seq x y z
N MET A 1 -16.55 -16.38 59.80
CA MET A 1 -17.60 -16.27 58.76
C MET A 1 -17.75 -17.62 58.12
N ALA A 2 -18.92 -18.23 58.30
CA ALA A 2 -19.20 -19.63 57.98
C ALA A 2 -19.36 -19.83 56.46
N TYR A 3 -18.63 -20.80 55.92
CA TYR A 3 -18.78 -21.27 54.55
C TYR A 3 -19.85 -22.37 54.55
N ASN A 4 -20.95 -22.14 53.83
CA ASN A 4 -22.05 -23.10 53.76
C ASN A 4 -22.21 -23.61 52.33
N SER A 5 -22.03 -24.92 52.17
CA SER A 5 -22.43 -25.70 50.99
C SER A 5 -23.94 -25.68 50.80
N ARG A 6 -24.40 -25.57 49.56
CA ARG A 6 -25.60 -26.30 49.12
C ARG A 6 -25.55 -26.60 47.64
N MET A 7 -25.75 -27.88 47.36
CA MET A 7 -25.90 -28.49 46.05
C MET A 7 -27.12 -27.95 45.29
N SER A 8 -27.06 -28.03 43.96
CA SER A 8 -28.18 -28.55 43.18
C SER A 8 -27.65 -29.30 41.97
N GLN A 9 -28.00 -30.58 41.92
CA GLN A 9 -27.79 -31.49 40.82
C GLN A 9 -28.70 -31.11 39.64
N GLN A 10 -28.23 -31.36 38.41
CA GLN A 10 -28.99 -32.10 37.38
C GLN A 10 -28.15 -32.21 36.11
N PHE A 11 -27.51 -33.36 35.94
CA PHE A 11 -27.08 -33.86 34.63
C PHE A 11 -28.27 -34.58 33.98
N HIS A 12 -28.61 -34.20 32.75
CA HIS A 12 -29.42 -35.01 31.85
C HIS A 12 -28.59 -35.26 30.59
N HIS A 13 -28.22 -36.53 30.41
CA HIS A 13 -27.72 -37.08 29.16
C HIS A 13 -28.86 -37.14 28.14
N GLY A 14 -28.72 -36.38 27.05
CA GLY A 14 -29.57 -36.44 25.86
C GLY A 14 -28.74 -36.90 24.67
N GLY A 15 -29.30 -37.82 23.89
CA GLY A 15 -28.58 -38.69 22.96
C GLY A 15 -27.91 -37.99 21.77
N GLN A 16 -26.78 -38.57 21.35
CA GLN A 16 -26.23 -38.42 20.01
C GLN A 16 -27.24 -38.95 18.98
N GLN A 17 -27.73 -38.07 18.12
CA GLN A 17 -28.29 -38.45 16.82
C GLN A 17 -27.49 -37.75 15.72
N GLN A 18 -26.87 -38.59 14.89
CA GLN A 18 -26.24 -38.22 13.63
C GLN A 18 -27.26 -37.59 12.69
N HIS A 19 -26.99 -36.37 12.24
CA HIS A 19 -27.54 -35.87 10.99
C HIS A 19 -26.44 -35.29 10.10
N ASN A 20 -25.96 -36.18 9.23
CA ASN A 20 -25.13 -35.88 8.08
C ASN A 20 -26.06 -35.85 6.86
N ARG A 21 -26.36 -34.66 6.33
CA ARG A 21 -26.67 -34.39 4.90
C ARG A 21 -27.16 -32.95 4.70
N ASN A 22 -26.21 -32.07 4.35
CA ASN A 22 -26.32 -31.11 3.24
C ASN A 22 -25.10 -30.18 3.27
N ARG A 23 -23.97 -30.69 2.79
CA ARG A 23 -22.91 -29.82 2.28
C ARG A 23 -23.25 -29.51 0.82
N LYS A 24 -23.81 -28.31 0.58
CA LYS A 24 -23.65 -27.67 -0.74
C LYS A 24 -22.14 -27.51 -0.96
N ALA A 25 -21.64 -28.01 -2.10
CA ALA A 25 -20.28 -27.73 -2.53
C ALA A 25 -20.08 -26.21 -2.53
N LYS A 26 -19.11 -25.71 -1.78
CA LYS A 26 -18.54 -24.40 -2.03
C LYS A 26 -17.81 -24.53 -3.37
N GLU A 27 -18.28 -23.85 -4.41
CA GLU A 27 -17.44 -23.59 -5.57
C GLU A 27 -16.27 -22.70 -5.11
N ASP A 28 -15.06 -23.06 -5.54
CA ASP A 28 -13.83 -22.35 -5.22
C ASP A 28 -13.85 -20.93 -5.83
N ASP A 29 -13.91 -19.93 -4.96
CA ASP A 29 -13.93 -18.49 -5.29
C ASP A 29 -12.60 -17.99 -5.91
N THR A 30 -11.60 -18.88 -6.05
CA THR A 30 -10.28 -18.57 -6.60
C THR A 30 -10.29 -18.35 -8.11
N ASP A 31 -11.26 -18.94 -8.83
CA ASP A 31 -11.35 -18.84 -10.29
C ASP A 31 -12.32 -17.74 -10.74
N ALA A 32 -12.95 -17.03 -9.80
CA ALA A 32 -13.94 -16.00 -10.09
C ALA A 32 -13.36 -14.82 -10.90
N PHE A 33 -12.05 -14.54 -10.77
CA PHE A 33 -11.36 -13.52 -11.57
C PHE A 33 -11.00 -13.99 -12.99
N LEU A 34 -10.87 -15.30 -13.21
CA LEU A 34 -10.58 -15.90 -14.53
C LEU A 34 -11.87 -16.09 -15.36
N ARG A 35 -13.05 -16.01 -14.75
CA ARG A 35 -14.33 -16.04 -15.45
C ARG A 35 -14.63 -14.66 -16.05
N LEU A 36 -14.52 -14.57 -17.38
CA LEU A 36 -15.02 -13.41 -18.11
C LEU A 36 -16.53 -13.24 -17.86
N PRO A 37 -17.05 -12.00 -17.82
CA PRO A 37 -18.49 -11.78 -17.72
C PRO A 37 -19.24 -12.43 -18.89
N ASP A 38 -20.40 -13.03 -18.64
CA ASP A 38 -21.21 -13.74 -19.64
C ASP A 38 -21.45 -12.94 -20.93
N LYS A 39 -21.57 -11.61 -20.82
CA LYS A 39 -21.71 -10.69 -21.97
C LYS A 39 -20.46 -10.60 -22.83
N VAL A 40 -19.28 -10.64 -22.20
CA VAL A 40 -17.99 -10.65 -22.88
C VAL A 40 -17.79 -11.98 -23.57
N ILE A 41 -18.11 -13.09 -22.91
CA ILE A 41 -18.03 -14.44 -23.49
C ILE A 41 -18.92 -14.54 -24.75
N ALA A 42 -20.19 -14.13 -24.65
CA ALA A 42 -21.09 -14.13 -25.79
C ALA A 42 -20.62 -13.18 -26.91
N GLY A 43 -20.03 -12.03 -26.57
CA GLY A 43 -19.41 -11.12 -27.54
C GLY A 43 -18.26 -11.78 -28.31
N CYS A 44 -17.31 -12.37 -27.59
CA CYS A 44 -16.17 -13.06 -28.19
C CYS A 44 -16.60 -14.20 -29.13
N ILE A 45 -17.62 -14.98 -28.76
CA ILE A 45 -18.12 -16.08 -29.61
C ILE A 45 -18.79 -15.55 -30.89
N ASN A 46 -19.49 -14.41 -30.81
CA ASN A 46 -20.04 -13.75 -32.01
C ASN A 46 -18.94 -13.19 -32.92
N ASP A 47 -17.87 -12.63 -32.34
CA ASP A 47 -16.74 -12.08 -33.10
C ASP A 47 -15.99 -13.15 -33.90
N ILE A 48 -16.07 -14.41 -33.43
CA ILE A 48 -15.57 -15.61 -34.10
C ILE A 48 -16.48 -16.04 -35.27
N GLY A 49 -17.65 -15.41 -35.44
CA GLY A 49 -18.60 -15.69 -36.52
C GLY A 49 -19.66 -16.74 -36.17
N ILE A 50 -19.75 -17.16 -34.91
CA ILE A 50 -20.79 -18.09 -34.44
C ILE A 50 -21.88 -17.26 -33.73
N PRO A 51 -23.12 -17.21 -34.25
CA PRO A 51 -24.20 -16.46 -33.62
C PRO A 51 -24.54 -17.07 -32.26
N PHE A 52 -24.27 -16.33 -31.19
CA PHE A 52 -24.35 -16.82 -29.81
C PHE A 52 -24.82 -15.73 -28.86
N THR A 53 -25.83 -16.01 -28.05
CA THR A 53 -26.39 -15.04 -27.09
C THR A 53 -26.06 -15.41 -25.65
N VAL A 54 -26.25 -14.47 -24.73
CA VAL A 54 -26.14 -14.76 -23.28
C VAL A 54 -27.15 -15.82 -22.84
N ALA A 55 -28.31 -15.92 -23.50
CA ALA A 55 -29.29 -16.96 -23.25
C ALA A 55 -28.78 -18.36 -23.68
N ASP A 56 -28.04 -18.42 -24.79
CA ASP A 56 -27.40 -19.66 -25.26
C ASP A 56 -26.27 -20.10 -24.32
N LEU A 57 -25.60 -19.18 -23.63
CA LEU A 57 -24.63 -19.51 -22.58
C LEU A 57 -25.30 -20.13 -21.35
N LEU A 58 -26.46 -19.61 -20.94
CA LEU A 58 -27.23 -20.10 -19.79
C LEU A 58 -27.95 -21.42 -20.09
N LYS A 59 -28.34 -21.64 -21.35
CA LYS A 59 -28.98 -22.87 -21.81
C LYS A 59 -28.32 -23.37 -23.10
N PRO A 60 -27.13 -23.99 -23.00
CA PRO A 60 -26.33 -24.39 -24.14
C PRO A 60 -27.04 -25.41 -25.02
N ASN A 61 -27.17 -25.09 -26.30
CA ASN A 61 -27.53 -26.08 -27.32
C ASN A 61 -26.30 -26.96 -27.64
N PRO A 62 -26.40 -28.29 -27.47
CA PRO A 62 -25.28 -29.19 -27.73
C PRO A 62 -24.65 -29.01 -29.12
N GLN A 63 -25.44 -28.71 -30.15
CA GLN A 63 -24.95 -28.53 -31.52
C GLN A 63 -24.16 -27.23 -31.69
N GLN A 64 -24.61 -26.14 -31.06
CA GLN A 64 -23.89 -24.85 -31.09
C GLN A 64 -22.60 -24.93 -30.28
N ILE A 65 -22.63 -25.61 -29.12
CA ILE A 65 -21.44 -25.84 -28.30
C ILE A 65 -20.42 -26.72 -29.03
N GLN A 66 -20.86 -27.73 -29.76
CA GLN A 66 -19.97 -28.55 -30.59
C GLN A 66 -19.23 -27.71 -31.63
N ILE A 67 -19.93 -26.83 -32.36
CA ILE A 67 -19.30 -25.94 -33.37
C ILE A 67 -18.26 -25.02 -32.72
N ILE A 68 -18.54 -24.48 -31.53
CA ILE A 68 -17.60 -23.62 -30.79
C ILE A 68 -16.31 -24.39 -30.43
N PHE A 69 -16.45 -25.61 -29.92
CA PHE A 69 -15.29 -26.43 -29.55
C PHE A 69 -14.55 -27.00 -30.77
N GLU A 70 -15.24 -27.30 -31.87
CA GLU A 70 -14.60 -27.63 -33.15
C GLU A 70 -13.75 -26.46 -33.65
N TRP A 71 -14.27 -25.23 -33.54
CA TRP A 71 -13.52 -24.03 -33.90
C TRP A 71 -12.31 -23.80 -32.99
N PHE A 72 -12.44 -24.01 -31.67
CA PHE A 72 -11.28 -23.94 -30.76
C PHE A 72 -10.23 -25.01 -31.07
N ALA A 73 -10.64 -26.23 -31.42
CA ALA A 73 -9.71 -27.27 -31.84
C ALA A 73 -8.99 -26.88 -33.13
N GLU A 74 -9.69 -26.28 -34.10
CA GLU A 74 -9.08 -25.76 -35.31
C GLU A 74 -8.09 -24.63 -35.00
N LEU A 75 -8.43 -23.69 -34.12
CA LEU A 75 -7.56 -22.56 -33.79
C LEU A 75 -6.30 -22.98 -33.01
N PHE A 76 -6.47 -23.78 -31.95
CA PHE A 76 -5.38 -24.10 -31.03
C PHE A 76 -4.54 -25.29 -31.48
N MET A 77 -5.14 -26.23 -32.21
CA MET A 77 -4.46 -27.47 -32.63
C MET A 77 -4.24 -27.53 -34.14
N ASN A 78 -4.78 -26.59 -34.92
CA ASN A 78 -4.74 -26.59 -36.40
C ASN A 78 -5.32 -27.89 -36.99
N THR A 79 -6.34 -28.43 -36.33
CA THR A 79 -6.99 -29.67 -36.71
C THR A 79 -8.41 -29.42 -37.20
N THR A 80 -8.73 -29.83 -38.43
CA THR A 80 -10.08 -29.74 -38.98
C THR A 80 -10.85 -31.04 -38.78
N ARG A 81 -12.19 -30.98 -38.84
CA ARG A 81 -13.08 -32.16 -38.71
C ARG A 81 -12.64 -33.34 -39.57
N GLU A 82 -12.22 -33.09 -40.82
CA GLU A 82 -11.76 -34.13 -41.75
C GLU A 82 -10.44 -34.79 -41.31
N THR A 83 -9.54 -34.04 -40.67
CA THR A 83 -8.26 -34.58 -40.19
C THR A 83 -8.40 -35.38 -38.89
N VAL A 84 -9.44 -35.07 -38.10
CA VAL A 84 -9.68 -35.68 -36.78
C VAL A 84 -10.67 -36.85 -36.88
N GLU A 85 -11.50 -36.91 -37.93
CA GLU A 85 -12.50 -37.96 -38.14
C GLU A 85 -11.92 -39.40 -38.02
N PRO A 86 -10.77 -39.76 -38.62
CA PRO A 86 -10.20 -41.10 -38.45
C PRO A 86 -9.77 -41.41 -37.01
N ALA A 87 -9.23 -40.41 -36.30
CA ALA A 87 -8.82 -40.54 -34.90
C ALA A 87 -10.04 -40.57 -33.96
N MET A 88 -11.09 -39.83 -34.29
CA MET A 88 -12.37 -39.84 -33.57
C MET A 88 -13.09 -41.16 -33.75
N LEU A 89 -13.11 -41.72 -34.96
CA LEU A 89 -13.69 -43.04 -35.24
C LEU A 89 -12.93 -44.13 -34.46
N ALA A 90 -11.59 -44.10 -34.48
CA ALA A 90 -10.77 -45.03 -33.71
C ALA A 90 -10.99 -44.88 -32.19
N ALA A 91 -11.05 -43.65 -31.67
CA ALA A 91 -11.35 -43.40 -30.27
C ALA A 91 -12.77 -43.84 -29.88
N ALA A 92 -13.74 -43.67 -30.78
CA ALA A 92 -15.11 -44.07 -30.57
C ALA A 92 -15.31 -45.60 -30.59
N GLU A 93 -14.54 -46.31 -31.42
CA GLU A 93 -14.46 -47.77 -31.38
C GLU A 93 -13.81 -48.28 -30.08
N ASP A 94 -12.75 -47.62 -29.62
CA ASP A 94 -12.08 -47.94 -28.34
C ASP A 94 -12.98 -47.68 -27.12
N ILE A 95 -13.80 -46.62 -27.16
CA ILE A 95 -14.76 -46.28 -26.09
C ILE A 95 -15.96 -47.24 -26.07
N CYS A 96 -16.50 -47.61 -27.23
CA CYS A 96 -17.69 -48.47 -27.30
C CYS A 96 -17.36 -49.97 -27.24
N GLY A 97 -16.13 -50.37 -27.51
CA GLY A 97 -15.66 -51.75 -27.48
C GLY A 97 -16.57 -52.70 -28.25
N ASP A 98 -16.91 -53.84 -27.64
CA ASP A 98 -17.79 -54.87 -28.23
C ASP A 98 -19.23 -54.39 -28.53
N HIS A 99 -19.63 -53.20 -28.04
CA HIS A 99 -20.97 -52.64 -28.23
C HIS A 99 -21.04 -51.65 -29.40
N ALA A 100 -19.96 -51.49 -30.17
CA ALA A 100 -19.88 -50.56 -31.30
C ALA A 100 -20.96 -50.78 -32.37
N GLY A 101 -21.42 -52.02 -32.57
CA GLY A 101 -22.50 -52.34 -33.53
C GLY A 101 -23.91 -51.93 -33.09
N ILE A 102 -24.11 -51.62 -31.81
CA ILE A 102 -25.42 -51.29 -31.22
C ILE A 102 -25.65 -49.77 -31.21
N ILE A 103 -24.58 -48.99 -31.13
CA ILE A 103 -24.65 -47.53 -30.99
C ILE A 103 -24.52 -46.89 -32.39
N PRO A 104 -25.45 -45.98 -32.76
CA PRO A 104 -25.38 -45.27 -34.03
C PRO A 104 -24.03 -44.55 -34.23
N PRO A 105 -23.46 -44.55 -35.45
CA PRO A 105 -22.16 -43.94 -35.74
C PRO A 105 -22.02 -42.49 -35.25
N ASP A 106 -23.05 -41.67 -35.43
CA ASP A 106 -23.04 -40.26 -35.01
C ASP A 106 -22.90 -40.11 -33.49
N SER A 107 -23.53 -41.00 -32.73
CA SER A 107 -23.45 -41.01 -31.26
C SER A 107 -22.07 -41.46 -30.77
N ARG A 108 -21.45 -42.41 -31.48
CA ARG A 108 -20.09 -42.87 -31.20
C ARG A 108 -19.07 -41.76 -31.45
N ASN A 109 -19.17 -41.07 -32.59
CA ASN A 109 -18.30 -39.95 -32.93
C ASN A 109 -18.42 -38.80 -31.92
N LEU A 110 -19.63 -38.49 -31.47
CA LEU A 110 -19.87 -37.49 -30.44
C LEU A 110 -19.24 -37.88 -29.09
N MET A 111 -19.30 -39.15 -28.71
CA MET A 111 -18.61 -39.66 -27.50
C MET A 111 -17.08 -39.50 -27.62
N GLY A 112 -16.49 -39.85 -28.76
CA GLY A 112 -15.06 -39.66 -29.03
C GLY A 112 -14.61 -38.20 -28.95
N PHE A 113 -15.44 -37.28 -29.47
CA PHE A 113 -15.24 -35.84 -29.34
C PHE A 113 -15.21 -35.38 -27.87
N PHE A 114 -16.23 -35.74 -27.09
CA PHE A 114 -16.33 -35.30 -25.69
C PHE A 114 -15.19 -35.82 -24.81
N VAL A 115 -14.68 -37.03 -25.08
CA VAL A 115 -13.51 -37.56 -24.35
C VAL A 115 -12.23 -36.77 -24.68
N SER A 116 -12.04 -36.43 -25.96
CA SER A 116 -10.90 -35.63 -26.40
C SER A 116 -10.97 -34.20 -25.86
N LEU A 117 -12.17 -33.59 -25.90
CA LEU A 117 -12.43 -32.28 -25.30
C LEU A 117 -12.16 -32.28 -23.80
N ARG A 118 -12.58 -33.32 -23.08
CA ARG A 118 -12.31 -33.46 -21.64
C ARG A 118 -10.81 -33.52 -21.35
N LYS A 119 -10.01 -34.20 -22.17
CA LYS A 119 -8.54 -34.22 -22.02
C LYS A 119 -7.94 -32.82 -22.21
N LEU A 120 -8.43 -32.07 -23.19
CA LEU A 120 -8.01 -30.67 -23.42
C LEU A 120 -8.38 -29.76 -22.25
N MET A 121 -9.61 -29.85 -21.73
CA MET A 121 -10.05 -29.07 -20.56
C MET A 121 -9.26 -29.37 -19.27
N ILE A 122 -8.65 -30.55 -19.16
CA ILE A 122 -7.75 -30.86 -18.04
C ILE A 122 -6.40 -30.15 -18.21
N GLN A 123 -5.93 -30.00 -19.45
CA GLN A 123 -4.65 -29.31 -19.75
C GLN A 123 -4.76 -27.80 -19.60
N THR A 124 -5.92 -27.19 -19.85
CA THR A 124 -6.12 -25.74 -19.67
C THR A 124 -5.91 -25.28 -18.23
N ALA A 125 -6.32 -26.08 -17.23
CA ALA A 125 -6.07 -25.77 -15.82
C ALA A 125 -4.56 -25.69 -15.47
N VAL A 126 -3.75 -26.54 -16.10
CA VAL A 126 -2.29 -26.54 -15.94
C VAL A 126 -1.67 -25.30 -16.59
N ILE A 127 -2.20 -24.89 -17.75
CA ILE A 127 -1.77 -23.66 -18.44
C ILE A 127 -2.09 -22.43 -17.60
N ASP A 128 -3.28 -22.35 -17.01
CA ASP A 128 -3.67 -21.25 -16.12
C ASP A 128 -2.78 -21.17 -14.88
N GLU A 129 -2.44 -22.30 -14.26
CA GLU A 129 -1.51 -22.34 -13.14
C GLU A 129 -0.13 -21.78 -13.52
N HIS A 130 0.42 -22.22 -14.66
CA HIS A 130 1.71 -21.73 -15.15
C HIS A 130 1.68 -20.25 -15.51
N PHE A 131 0.59 -19.78 -16.13
CA PHE A 131 0.39 -18.37 -16.46
C PHE A 131 0.35 -17.51 -15.19
N ASN A 132 -0.46 -17.90 -14.21
CA ASN A 132 -0.56 -17.20 -12.92
C ASN A 132 0.78 -17.17 -12.18
N LYS A 133 1.54 -18.27 -12.21
CA LYS A 133 2.89 -18.31 -11.63
C LYS A 133 3.85 -17.36 -12.34
N SER A 134 3.76 -17.26 -13.66
CA SER A 134 4.54 -16.32 -14.47
C SER A 134 4.19 -14.86 -14.16
N GLU A 135 2.91 -14.52 -14.10
CA GLU A 135 2.41 -13.19 -13.71
C GLU A 135 2.87 -12.80 -12.29
N ASN A 136 2.72 -13.70 -11.32
CA ASN A 136 3.19 -13.47 -9.96
C ASN A 136 4.71 -13.25 -9.88
N THR A 137 5.47 -14.03 -10.67
CA THR A 137 6.93 -13.88 -10.73
C THR A 137 7.31 -12.53 -11.36
N LYS A 138 6.63 -12.13 -12.42
CA LYS A 138 6.83 -10.82 -13.06
C LYS A 138 6.51 -9.66 -12.11
N SER A 139 5.37 -9.70 -11.41
CA SER A 139 5.03 -8.69 -10.41
C SER A 139 6.05 -8.65 -9.27
N ARG A 140 6.57 -9.81 -8.84
CA ARG A 140 7.63 -9.87 -7.84
C ARG A 140 8.93 -9.23 -8.33
N ILE A 141 9.33 -9.50 -9.57
CA ILE A 141 10.51 -8.89 -10.20
C ILE A 141 10.36 -7.37 -10.25
N GLU A 142 9.20 -6.87 -10.70
CA GLU A 142 8.92 -5.43 -10.75
C GLU A 142 9.01 -4.77 -9.36
N SER A 143 8.46 -5.43 -8.33
CA SER A 143 8.55 -4.95 -6.94
C SER A 143 10.00 -4.89 -6.44
N LEU A 144 10.82 -5.89 -6.75
CA LEU A 144 12.22 -5.95 -6.34
C LEU A 144 13.07 -4.92 -7.08
N TYR A 145 12.78 -4.63 -8.35
CA TYR A 145 13.44 -3.55 -9.07
C TYR A 145 13.13 -2.17 -8.49
N ALA A 146 11.87 -1.92 -8.12
CA ALA A 146 11.49 -0.68 -7.45
C ALA A 146 12.18 -0.53 -6.09
N GLU A 147 12.22 -1.60 -5.29
CA GLU A 147 12.89 -1.62 -3.99
C GLU A 147 14.41 -1.40 -4.14
N ASN A 148 15.05 -2.04 -5.12
CA ASN A 148 16.47 -1.81 -5.39
C ASN A 148 16.76 -0.35 -5.79
N GLN A 149 15.94 0.26 -6.64
CA GLN A 149 16.11 1.67 -7.01
C GLN A 149 15.97 2.60 -5.79
N GLU A 150 15.03 2.33 -4.89
CA GLU A 150 14.87 3.09 -3.64
C GLU A 150 16.09 2.93 -2.73
N LEU A 151 16.64 1.71 -2.62
CA LEU A 151 17.84 1.44 -1.84
C LEU A 151 19.09 2.09 -2.45
N GLU A 152 19.23 2.10 -3.77
CA GLU A 152 20.30 2.79 -4.48
C GLU A 152 20.26 4.30 -4.22
N GLN A 153 19.07 4.92 -4.30
CA GLN A 153 18.91 6.34 -3.97
C GLN A 153 19.29 6.63 -2.51
N ARG A 154 18.86 5.79 -1.56
CA ARG A 154 19.26 5.93 -0.14
C ARG A 154 20.78 5.80 0.05
N LEU A 155 21.43 4.89 -0.67
CA LEU A 155 22.88 4.75 -0.63
C LEU A 155 23.59 5.99 -1.16
N GLU A 156 23.10 6.58 -2.26
CA GLU A 156 23.63 7.83 -2.79
C GLU A 156 23.46 8.99 -1.80
N GLU A 157 22.30 9.12 -1.17
CA GLU A 157 22.05 10.11 -0.12
C GLU A 157 22.97 9.92 1.09
N MET A 158 23.20 8.69 1.54
CA MET A 158 24.15 8.43 2.61
C MET A 158 25.59 8.78 2.20
N HIS A 159 25.98 8.53 0.95
CA HIS A 159 27.29 8.89 0.45
C HIS A 159 27.50 10.41 0.34
N THR A 160 26.48 11.17 -0.08
CA THR A 160 26.55 12.64 -0.11
C THR A 160 26.65 13.20 1.31
N GLN A 161 25.80 12.73 2.24
CA GLN A 161 25.86 13.10 3.66
C GLN A 161 27.23 12.77 4.28
N GLN A 162 27.79 11.60 3.96
CA GLN A 162 29.12 11.20 4.45
C GLN A 162 30.20 12.15 3.94
N ARG A 163 30.17 12.57 2.67
CA ARG A 163 31.13 13.53 2.11
C ARG A 163 31.01 14.91 2.76
N GLU A 164 29.78 15.39 2.97
CA GLU A 164 29.52 16.66 3.68
C GLU A 164 30.05 16.60 5.11
N MET A 165 29.73 15.53 5.83
CA MET A 165 30.18 15.32 7.19
C MET A 165 31.71 15.17 7.26
N GLU A 166 32.35 14.48 6.32
CA GLU A 166 33.80 14.35 6.26
C GLU A 166 34.48 15.72 6.12
N GLY A 167 33.89 16.64 5.35
CA GLY A 167 34.36 18.03 5.25
C GLY A 167 34.30 18.76 6.60
N VAL A 168 33.17 18.67 7.29
CA VAL A 168 32.99 19.27 8.63
C VAL A 168 33.96 18.66 9.64
N VAL A 169 34.12 17.33 9.64
CA VAL A 169 35.04 16.62 10.53
C VAL A 169 36.48 17.05 10.28
N LYS A 170 36.93 17.13 9.02
CA LYS A 170 38.27 17.62 8.67
C LYS A 170 38.51 19.04 9.19
N GLU A 171 37.53 19.93 9.05
CA GLU A 171 37.66 21.30 9.57
C GLU A 171 37.76 21.32 11.11
N LYS A 172 36.93 20.53 11.79
CA LYS A 172 36.95 20.42 13.26
C LYS A 172 38.27 19.83 13.77
N VAL A 173 38.80 18.82 13.09
CA VAL A 173 40.12 18.24 13.39
C VAL A 173 41.22 19.29 13.20
N ARG A 174 41.22 20.03 12.08
CA ARG A 174 42.19 21.11 11.85
C ARG A 174 42.17 22.17 12.95
N ARG A 175 40.97 22.64 13.34
CA ARG A 175 40.81 23.60 14.45
C ARG A 175 41.29 23.01 15.78
N ASN A 176 41.06 21.73 16.03
CA ASN A 176 41.53 21.06 17.24
C ASN A 176 43.07 21.01 17.28
N ASP A 177 43.72 20.69 16.16
CA ASP A 177 45.18 20.66 16.05
C ASP A 177 45.78 22.06 16.19
N GLU A 178 45.15 23.09 15.61
CA GLU A 178 45.53 24.50 15.81
C GLU A 178 45.44 24.90 17.30
N LEU A 179 44.37 24.49 18.00
CA LEU A 179 44.21 24.76 19.44
C LEU A 179 45.23 24.00 20.28
N LYS A 180 45.54 22.74 19.96
CA LYS A 180 46.60 21.96 20.62
C LYS A 180 47.97 22.62 20.46
N ALA A 181 48.29 23.10 19.26
CA ALA A 181 49.52 23.83 19.00
C ALA A 181 49.61 25.11 19.86
N ARG A 182 48.53 25.90 19.92
CA ARG A 182 48.46 27.09 20.78
C ARG A 182 48.59 26.76 22.26
N LEU A 183 47.98 25.67 22.73
CA LEU A 183 48.12 25.21 24.12
C LEU A 183 49.57 24.83 24.45
N LEU A 184 50.27 24.15 23.53
CA LEU A 184 51.68 23.81 23.70
C LEU A 184 52.56 25.06 23.73
N GLU A 185 52.29 26.05 22.88
CA GLU A 185 52.99 27.33 22.89
C GLU A 185 52.75 28.11 24.18
N LEU A 186 51.50 28.20 24.64
CA LEU A 186 51.15 28.85 25.90
C LEU A 186 51.82 28.17 27.08
N ARG A 187 51.87 26.83 27.11
CA ARG A 187 52.57 26.08 28.15
C ARG A 187 54.07 26.38 28.15
N ARG A 188 54.72 26.42 26.98
CA ARG A 188 56.13 26.82 26.88
C ARG A 188 56.35 28.26 27.36
N ASN A 189 55.44 29.18 27.02
CA ASN A 189 55.51 30.56 27.51
C ASN A 189 55.33 30.63 29.03
N GLN A 190 54.41 29.84 29.60
CA GLN A 190 54.21 29.73 31.03
C GLN A 190 55.47 29.19 31.74
N GLU A 191 56.11 28.16 31.19
CA GLU A 191 57.37 27.61 31.69
C GLU A 191 58.50 28.67 31.68
N ARG A 192 58.63 29.44 30.58
CA ARG A 192 59.59 30.55 30.50
C ARG A 192 59.31 31.64 31.53
N VAL A 193 58.04 32.02 31.71
CA VAL A 193 57.65 33.02 32.72
C VAL A 193 57.95 32.50 34.13
N ALA A 194 57.65 31.23 34.42
CA ALA A 194 57.96 30.61 35.70
C ALA A 194 59.48 30.58 35.99
N GLU A 195 60.30 30.25 34.99
CA GLU A 195 61.76 30.31 35.10
C GLU A 195 62.25 31.73 35.40
N THR A 196 61.74 32.74 34.67
CA THR A 196 62.11 34.13 34.94
C THR A 196 61.67 34.59 36.34
N PHE A 197 60.50 34.13 36.80
CA PHE A 197 59.99 34.44 38.12
C PHE A 197 60.87 33.84 39.23
N GLU A 198 61.25 32.56 39.13
CA GLU A 198 62.15 31.93 40.11
C GLU A 198 63.55 32.57 40.09
N ARG A 199 64.05 32.99 38.93
CA ARG A 199 65.30 33.77 38.84
C ARG A 199 65.19 35.09 39.60
N VAL A 200 64.16 35.89 39.33
CA VAL A 200 63.95 37.19 39.99
C VAL A 200 63.73 37.02 41.49
N LYS A 201 62.99 35.99 41.90
CA LYS A 201 62.80 35.64 43.32
C LYS A 201 64.12 35.27 43.99
N GLY A 202 64.98 34.49 43.32
CA GLY A 202 66.32 34.18 43.80
C GLY A 202 67.24 35.40 43.90
N GLU A 203 67.16 36.34 42.96
CA GLU A 203 67.87 37.62 43.05
C GLU A 203 67.33 38.49 44.20
N LYS A 204 66.02 38.55 44.38
CA LYS A 204 65.38 39.23 45.51
C LYS A 204 65.85 38.66 46.85
N THR A 205 65.86 37.34 47.03
CA THR A 205 66.33 36.75 48.29
C THR A 205 67.81 37.02 48.52
N ARG A 206 68.68 36.95 47.50
CA ARG A 206 70.11 37.31 47.62
C ARG A 206 70.32 38.77 48.00
N THR A 207 69.60 39.70 47.38
CA THR A 207 69.69 41.13 47.71
C THR A 207 69.15 41.41 49.10
N GLN A 208 68.11 40.69 49.52
CA GLN A 208 67.57 40.76 50.88
C GLN A 208 68.59 40.24 51.91
N THR A 209 69.23 39.09 51.69
CA THR A 209 70.27 38.59 52.60
C THR A 209 71.47 39.51 52.66
N LEU A 210 71.88 40.11 51.53
CA LEU A 210 72.94 41.11 51.50
C LEU A 210 72.55 42.36 52.30
N LEU A 211 71.30 42.81 52.21
CA LEU A 211 70.79 43.91 52.99
C LEU A 211 70.82 43.56 54.48
N GLU A 212 70.31 42.38 54.87
CA GLU A 212 70.33 41.88 56.24
C GLU A 212 71.76 41.82 56.79
N GLU A 213 72.72 41.25 56.06
CA GLU A 213 74.13 41.26 56.44
C GLU A 213 74.71 42.68 56.61
N LYS A 214 74.36 43.60 55.71
CA LYS A 214 74.82 45.00 55.80
C LYS A 214 74.21 45.69 57.01
N THR A 215 72.93 45.45 57.30
CA THR A 215 72.27 45.96 58.51
C THR A 215 72.88 45.36 59.77
N GLU A 216 73.23 44.08 59.78
CA GLU A 216 73.91 43.41 60.89
C GLU A 216 75.32 43.98 61.10
N LYS A 217 76.10 44.17 60.03
CA LYS A 217 77.42 44.82 60.08
C LYS A 217 77.34 46.26 60.59
N LEU A 218 76.31 47.02 60.17
CA LEU A 218 76.05 48.37 60.66
C LEU A 218 75.69 48.34 62.16
N LEU A 219 74.84 47.42 62.58
CA LEU A 219 74.50 47.21 64.00
C LEU A 219 75.73 46.82 64.82
N LYS A 220 76.58 45.92 64.34
CA LYS A 220 77.84 45.52 65.01
C LYS A 220 78.81 46.68 65.14
N THR A 221 79.06 47.44 64.07
CA THR A 221 79.93 48.64 64.12
C THR A 221 79.35 49.73 65.02
N ARG A 222 78.02 49.90 65.04
CA ARG A 222 77.33 50.78 65.99
C ARG A 222 77.45 50.29 67.43
N GLN A 223 77.34 48.98 67.67
CA GLN A 223 77.56 48.37 68.98
C GLN A 223 79.03 48.44 69.41
N GLU A 224 80.00 48.33 68.50
CA GLU A 224 81.42 48.53 68.78
C GLU A 224 81.71 50.00 69.11
N SER A 225 81.08 50.94 68.40
CA SER A 225 81.08 52.36 68.77
C SER A 225 80.44 52.62 70.14
N GLU A 226 79.35 51.92 70.46
CA GLU A 226 78.67 51.98 71.77
C GLU A 226 79.47 51.25 72.87
N LYS A 227 80.28 50.25 72.54
CA LYS A 227 81.23 49.55 73.43
C LYS A 227 82.52 50.33 73.63
N LEU A 228 82.92 51.19 72.71
CA LEU A 228 84.03 52.13 72.87
C LEU A 228 83.61 53.36 73.70
N ARG A 229 82.30 53.58 73.86
CA ARG A 229 81.70 54.66 74.65
C ARG A 229 81.90 54.56 76.18
N PRO A 230 81.93 53.39 76.84
CA PRO A 230 82.12 53.25 78.28
C PRO A 230 83.61 53.22 78.66
N TYR A 231 84.54 53.04 77.71
CA TYR A 231 85.99 53.08 77.98
C TYR A 231 86.54 54.49 78.25
N VAL A 232 85.71 55.54 78.14
CA VAL A 232 86.06 56.91 78.58
C VAL A 232 85.67 57.16 80.04
N SER A 233 84.85 56.30 80.67
CA SER A 233 84.57 56.47 82.09
C SER A 233 83.99 55.22 82.75
N GLN A 234 84.78 54.66 83.68
CA GLN A 234 84.39 54.15 85.00
C GLN A 234 84.75 52.68 85.34
N SER A 235 84.79 52.50 86.67
CA SER A 235 85.42 51.49 87.51
C SER A 235 84.93 50.04 87.31
N PRO A 236 85.81 49.03 87.50
CA PRO A 236 85.53 47.59 87.32
C PRO A 236 84.30 47.02 88.05
N ALA A 237 83.87 47.63 89.16
CA ALA A 237 82.73 47.15 89.96
C ALA A 237 81.36 47.46 89.31
N ILE A 238 81.22 48.59 88.61
CA ILE A 238 79.98 48.96 87.90
C ILE A 238 79.82 48.10 86.64
N LEU A 239 80.94 47.77 85.99
CA LEU A 239 80.95 46.86 84.84
C LEU A 239 80.54 45.44 85.21
N GLN A 240 80.99 44.91 86.36
CA GLN A 240 80.57 43.58 86.82
C GLN A 240 79.08 43.53 87.16
N ALA A 241 78.54 44.55 87.84
CA ALA A 241 77.11 44.64 88.16
C ALA A 241 76.25 44.77 86.89
N ALA A 242 76.66 45.61 85.94
CA ALA A 242 75.99 45.74 84.65
C ALA A 242 76.08 44.45 83.82
N LEU A 243 77.20 43.71 83.88
CA LEU A 243 77.35 42.45 83.16
C LEU A 243 76.47 41.35 83.75
N THR A 244 76.34 41.29 85.09
CA THR A 244 75.41 40.36 85.76
C THR A 244 73.97 40.70 85.42
N GLU A 245 73.59 41.98 85.47
CA GLU A 245 72.25 42.44 85.10
C GLU A 245 71.93 42.17 83.63
N LEU A 246 72.88 42.42 82.72
CA LEU A 246 72.72 42.12 81.30
C LEU A 246 72.62 40.60 81.05
N SER A 247 73.34 39.78 81.81
CA SER A 247 73.27 38.32 81.70
C SER A 247 71.95 37.76 82.23
N GLU A 248 71.40 38.35 83.29
CA GLU A 248 70.07 38.03 83.80
C GLU A 248 68.98 38.46 82.82
N ASN A 249 69.12 39.64 82.21
CA ASN A 249 68.19 40.10 81.18
C ASN A 249 68.27 39.21 79.94
N LEU A 250 69.47 38.83 79.49
CA LEU A 250 69.67 37.94 78.34
C LEU A 250 69.07 36.54 78.58
N THR A 251 69.20 36.00 79.80
CA THR A 251 68.61 34.70 80.14
C THR A 251 67.09 34.79 80.24
N ARG A 252 66.55 35.89 80.79
CA ARG A 252 65.10 36.16 80.83
C ARG A 252 64.51 36.31 79.43
N ASP A 253 65.18 37.05 78.54
CA ASP A 253 64.77 37.23 77.15
C ASP A 253 64.85 35.92 76.35
N LYS A 254 65.88 35.09 76.57
CA LYS A 254 65.95 33.75 75.97
C LYS A 254 64.77 32.88 76.35
N ILE A 255 64.42 32.84 77.64
CA ILE A 255 63.25 32.05 78.11
C ILE A 255 61.96 32.61 77.48
N GLN A 256 61.84 33.92 77.36
CA GLN A 256 60.69 34.54 76.71
C GLN A 256 60.60 34.20 75.21
N ILE A 257 61.72 34.22 74.49
CA ILE A 257 61.81 33.83 73.08
C ILE A 257 61.44 32.36 72.90
N ASP A 258 61.99 31.45 73.72
CA ASP A 258 61.66 30.02 73.65
C ASP A 258 60.16 29.76 73.86
N ASN A 259 59.55 30.48 74.81
CA ASN A 259 58.11 30.40 75.06
C ASN A 259 57.30 30.92 73.87
N MET A 260 57.71 32.04 73.27
CA MET A 260 57.06 32.60 72.07
C MET A 260 57.22 31.68 70.86
N GLU A 261 58.38 31.04 70.67
CA GLU A 261 58.59 30.08 69.59
C GLU A 261 57.74 28.83 69.74
N ARG A 262 57.60 28.28 70.95
CA ARG A 262 56.70 27.14 71.20
C ARG A 262 55.26 27.51 70.87
N ARG A 263 54.82 28.70 71.28
CA ARG A 263 53.48 29.22 70.97
C ARG A 263 53.29 29.44 69.47
N MET A 264 54.29 29.99 68.79
CA MET A 264 54.28 30.18 67.34
C MET A 264 54.19 28.84 66.59
N ARG A 265 54.96 27.82 67.00
CA ARG A 265 54.86 26.47 66.42
C ARG A 265 53.48 25.84 66.63
N ALA A 266 52.91 25.96 67.82
CA ALA A 266 51.56 25.46 68.08
C ALA A 266 50.48 26.17 67.24
N LEU A 267 50.59 27.50 67.09
CA LEU A 267 49.72 28.27 66.20
C LEU A 267 49.90 27.92 64.73
N GLN A 268 51.14 27.65 64.29
CA GLN A 268 51.43 27.24 62.93
C GLN A 268 50.78 25.89 62.60
N MET A 269 50.88 24.90 63.50
CA MET A 269 50.20 23.61 63.32
C MET A 269 48.67 23.79 63.20
N SER A 270 48.09 24.68 64.01
CA SER A 270 46.67 25.04 63.91
C SER A 270 46.34 25.72 62.57
N MET A 271 47.17 26.65 62.10
CA MET A 271 47.03 27.31 60.81
C MET A 271 47.03 26.30 59.65
N ASP A 272 47.94 25.31 59.71
CA ASP A 272 48.04 24.27 58.68
C ASP A 272 46.77 23.39 58.66
N THR A 273 46.21 23.06 59.82
CA THR A 273 44.91 22.34 59.88
C THR A 273 43.74 23.15 59.33
N PHE A 274 43.69 24.46 59.59
CA PHE A 274 42.67 25.33 59.00
C PHE A 274 42.84 25.48 57.48
N SER A 275 44.08 25.46 56.98
CA SER A 275 44.35 25.47 55.54
C SER A 275 43.78 24.23 54.84
N VAL A 276 43.97 23.04 55.44
CA VAL A 276 43.38 21.80 54.92
C VAL A 276 41.85 21.88 54.91
N ILE A 277 41.23 22.26 56.03
CA ILE A 277 39.77 22.40 56.11
C ILE A 277 39.26 23.43 55.09
N SER A 278 39.97 24.55 54.89
CA SER A 278 39.60 25.55 53.89
C SER A 278 39.60 24.97 52.47
N ASN A 279 40.58 24.13 52.14
CA ASN A 279 40.65 23.46 50.82
C ASN A 279 39.51 22.45 50.65
N ASP A 280 39.17 21.71 51.70
CA ASP A 280 38.05 20.76 51.69
C ASP A 280 36.71 21.50 51.50
N VAL A 281 36.51 22.61 52.22
CA VAL A 281 35.32 23.47 52.06
C VAL A 281 35.22 24.02 50.64
N GLN A 282 36.32 24.51 50.06
CA GLN A 282 36.34 24.94 48.66
C GLN A 282 36.00 23.81 47.68
N SER A 283 36.43 22.58 47.97
CA SER A 283 36.10 21.41 47.16
C SER A 283 34.62 21.07 47.25
N CYS A 284 34.03 21.12 48.45
CA CYS A 284 32.59 20.95 48.65
C CYS A 284 31.76 22.02 47.93
N ILE A 285 32.22 23.28 47.94
CA ILE A 285 31.55 24.37 47.21
C ILE A 285 31.51 24.06 45.70
N LYS A 286 32.64 23.63 45.11
CA LYS A 286 32.66 23.26 43.68
C LYS A 286 31.69 22.12 43.35
N VAL A 287 31.64 21.09 44.20
CA VAL A 287 30.69 19.98 44.00
C VAL A 287 29.23 20.47 44.09
N LEU A 288 28.92 21.41 45.00
CA LEU A 288 27.58 22.00 45.08
C LEU A 288 27.24 22.85 43.86
N GLU A 289 28.20 23.58 43.30
CA GLU A 289 28.03 24.32 42.03
C GLU A 289 27.75 23.37 40.86
N ASP A 290 28.50 22.26 40.76
CA ASP A 290 28.28 21.24 39.74
C ASP A 290 26.90 20.59 39.87
N ILE A 291 26.48 20.23 41.09
CA ILE A 291 25.14 19.68 41.36
C ILE A 291 24.06 20.69 40.98
N SER A 292 24.25 21.98 41.33
CA SER A 292 23.29 23.03 40.95
C SER A 292 23.16 23.17 39.44
N ALA A 293 24.25 23.03 38.69
CA ALA A 293 24.24 23.10 37.23
C ALA A 293 23.54 21.88 36.61
N GLU A 294 23.76 20.67 37.15
CA GLU A 294 23.06 19.47 36.70
C GLU A 294 21.56 19.52 37.03
N LEU A 295 21.18 20.06 38.20
CA LEU A 295 19.78 20.25 38.56
C LEU A 295 19.06 21.18 37.57
N GLN A 296 19.69 22.28 37.15
CA GLN A 296 19.13 23.16 36.13
C GLN A 296 18.93 22.45 34.78
N LYS A 297 19.87 21.59 34.37
CA LYS A 297 19.74 20.80 33.15
C LYS A 297 18.59 19.80 33.24
N GLU A 298 18.41 19.17 34.40
CA GLU A 298 17.29 18.25 34.66
C GLU A 298 15.95 18.96 34.55
N GLU A 299 15.82 20.15 35.17
CA GLU A 299 14.61 20.99 35.06
C GLU A 299 14.30 21.39 33.61
N GLU A 300 15.32 21.71 32.80
CA GLU A 300 15.14 22.02 31.38
C GLU A 300 14.66 20.80 30.58
N GLU A 301 15.21 19.61 30.84
CA GLU A 301 14.81 18.37 30.18
C GLU A 301 13.39 17.94 30.59
N ASP A 302 13.03 18.11 31.86
CA ASP A 302 11.66 17.88 32.34
C ASP A 302 10.66 18.83 31.66
N ALA A 303 11.01 20.12 31.52
CA ALA A 303 10.20 21.08 30.79
C ALA A 303 10.04 20.69 29.31
N ARG A 304 11.09 20.17 28.67
CA ARG A 304 11.02 19.63 27.29
C ARG A 304 10.14 18.39 27.22
N ALA A 305 10.25 17.48 28.19
CA ALA A 305 9.46 16.26 28.24
C ALA A 305 7.96 16.55 28.40
N ILE A 306 7.59 17.55 29.22
CA ILE A 306 6.20 18.00 29.36
C ILE A 306 5.67 18.55 28.03
N ARG A 307 6.40 19.47 27.38
CA ARG A 307 5.99 20.01 26.07
C ARG A 307 5.82 18.92 25.02
N ASN A 308 6.71 17.94 24.99
CA ASN A 308 6.62 16.81 24.07
C ASN A 308 5.40 15.92 24.37
N LYS A 309 5.08 15.69 25.65
CA LYS A 309 3.87 14.96 26.06
C LYS A 309 2.60 15.70 25.64
N ASP A 310 2.55 17.01 25.83
CA ASP A 310 1.39 17.83 25.43
C ASP A 310 1.22 17.84 23.91
N ALA A 311 2.32 18.01 23.16
CA ALA A 311 2.30 17.93 21.70
C ALA A 311 1.87 16.54 21.19
N LEU A 312 2.28 15.46 21.86
CA LEU A 312 1.80 14.11 21.54
C LEU A 312 0.32 13.92 21.87
N ALA A 313 -0.17 14.50 22.96
CA ALA A 313 -1.58 14.44 23.33
C ALA A 313 -2.45 15.20 22.32
N GLU A 314 -2.04 16.40 21.90
CA GLU A 314 -2.71 17.17 20.85
C GLU A 314 -2.71 16.43 19.51
N ARG A 315 -1.56 15.92 19.06
CA ARG A 315 -1.48 15.08 17.85
C ARG A 315 -2.37 13.86 17.97
N GLY A 316 -2.41 13.20 19.13
CA GLY A 316 -3.30 12.08 19.41
C GLY A 316 -4.78 12.45 19.27
N ASN A 317 -5.18 13.65 19.71
CA ASN A 317 -6.55 14.14 19.53
C ASN A 317 -6.86 14.37 18.04
N THR A 318 -5.96 15.04 17.30
CA THR A 318 -6.16 15.28 15.85
C THR A 318 -6.29 13.97 15.07
N VAL A 319 -5.50 12.94 15.39
CA VAL A 319 -5.59 11.62 14.74
C VAL A 319 -6.95 10.96 15.02
N ARG A 320 -7.49 11.08 16.25
CA ARG A 320 -8.82 10.55 16.56
C ARG A 320 -9.93 11.28 15.81
N GLU A 321 -9.84 12.60 15.68
CA GLU A 321 -10.78 13.40 14.89
C GLU A 321 -10.74 13.01 13.42
N VAL A 322 -9.54 12.93 12.83
CA VAL A 322 -9.35 12.49 11.44
C VAL A 322 -9.93 11.09 11.23
N ALA A 323 -9.64 10.13 12.11
CA ALA A 323 -10.19 8.77 12.02
C ALA A 323 -11.73 8.76 12.12
N GLN A 324 -12.33 9.64 12.92
CA GLN A 324 -13.78 9.77 12.99
C GLN A 324 -14.37 10.33 11.69
N THR A 325 -13.73 11.35 11.11
CA THR A 325 -14.14 11.91 9.81
C THR A 325 -14.00 10.88 8.68
N GLU A 326 -12.92 10.11 8.67
CA GLU A 326 -12.70 9.03 7.70
C GLU A 326 -13.81 7.97 7.78
N ARG A 327 -14.15 7.49 8.98
CA ARG A 327 -15.26 6.54 9.18
C ARG A 327 -16.62 7.11 8.75
N MET A 328 -16.82 8.42 8.88
CA MET A 328 -18.03 9.08 8.39
C MET A 328 -18.07 9.09 6.85
N LEU A 329 -16.96 9.46 6.21
CA LEU A 329 -16.83 9.51 4.76
C LEU A 329 -16.94 8.12 4.13
N GLN A 330 -16.31 7.10 4.71
CA GLN A 330 -16.46 5.70 4.26
C GLN A 330 -17.92 5.25 4.29
N ARG A 331 -18.67 5.59 5.35
CA ARG A 331 -20.11 5.29 5.42
C ARG A 331 -20.92 6.07 4.37
N GLN A 332 -20.58 7.32 4.10
CA GLN A 332 -21.21 8.09 3.02
C GLN A 332 -20.92 7.47 1.65
N LEU A 333 -19.68 7.08 1.42
CA LEU A 333 -19.22 6.48 0.17
C LEU A 333 -19.90 5.14 -0.09
N GLY A 334 -20.08 4.31 0.95
CA GLY A 334 -20.88 3.08 0.90
C GLY A 334 -22.34 3.34 0.49
N ARG A 335 -23.00 4.33 1.12
CA ARG A 335 -24.39 4.71 0.73
C ARG A 335 -24.49 5.18 -0.72
N TRP A 336 -23.50 5.94 -1.19
CA TRP A 336 -23.46 6.37 -2.59
C TRP A 336 -23.20 5.23 -3.56
N HIS A 337 -22.37 4.25 -3.18
CA HIS A 337 -22.16 3.03 -3.96
C HIS A 337 -23.45 2.23 -4.09
N GLU A 338 -24.11 1.92 -2.96
CA GLU A 338 -25.40 1.21 -2.95
C GLU A 338 -26.46 1.92 -3.81
N ARG A 339 -26.56 3.25 -3.71
CA ARG A 339 -27.49 4.05 -4.52
C ARG A 339 -27.14 3.98 -6.01
N THR A 340 -25.86 4.04 -6.34
CA THR A 340 -25.39 3.97 -7.73
C THR A 340 -25.64 2.59 -8.33
N GLU A 341 -25.40 1.53 -7.57
CA GLU A 341 -25.70 0.16 -7.98
C GLU A 341 -27.20 -0.07 -8.18
N ALA A 342 -28.04 0.42 -7.26
CA ALA A 342 -29.49 0.34 -7.40
C ALA A 342 -29.99 1.07 -8.67
N LEU A 343 -29.44 2.27 -8.96
CA LEU A 343 -29.76 3.01 -10.18
C LEU A 343 -29.30 2.26 -11.44
N ARG A 344 -28.07 1.71 -11.42
CA ARG A 344 -27.54 0.89 -12.53
C ARG A 344 -28.39 -0.35 -12.77
N LYS A 345 -28.83 -1.03 -11.71
CA LYS A 345 -29.70 -2.21 -11.80
C LYS A 345 -31.07 -1.83 -12.38
N SER A 346 -31.71 -0.78 -11.86
CA SER A 346 -32.99 -0.29 -12.38
C SER A 346 -32.90 0.14 -13.85
N ALA A 347 -31.79 0.77 -14.26
CA ALA A 347 -31.56 1.12 -15.65
C ALA A 347 -31.42 -0.11 -16.56
N ARG A 348 -30.70 -1.14 -16.10
CA ARG A 348 -30.58 -2.43 -16.82
C ARG A 348 -31.94 -3.13 -16.95
N GLU A 349 -32.70 -3.23 -15.86
CA GLU A 349 -34.04 -3.83 -15.88
C GLU A 349 -34.98 -3.09 -16.84
N LYS A 350 -34.96 -1.75 -16.86
CA LYS A 350 -35.75 -0.95 -17.81
C LYS A 350 -35.30 -1.16 -19.25
N ALA A 351 -34.00 -1.28 -19.50
CA ALA A 351 -33.47 -1.55 -20.83
C ALA A 351 -33.88 -2.94 -21.33
N GLU A 352 -33.79 -3.97 -20.49
CA GLU A 352 -34.24 -5.33 -20.79
C GLU A 352 -35.76 -5.38 -21.07
N GLN A 353 -36.56 -4.70 -20.26
CA GLN A 353 -38.01 -4.58 -20.50
C GLN A 353 -38.32 -3.87 -21.82
N ALA A 354 -37.59 -2.81 -22.15
CA ALA A 354 -37.76 -2.11 -23.43
C ALA A 354 -37.36 -3.00 -24.61
N GLN A 355 -36.26 -3.75 -24.49
CA GLN A 355 -35.82 -4.69 -25.52
C GLN A 355 -36.83 -5.82 -25.75
N ALA A 356 -37.35 -6.43 -24.67
CA ALA A 356 -38.38 -7.47 -24.78
C ALA A 356 -39.64 -6.95 -25.48
N ARG A 357 -40.10 -5.73 -25.13
CA ARG A 357 -41.23 -5.09 -25.82
C ARG A 357 -40.93 -4.80 -27.30
N MET A 358 -39.70 -4.42 -27.64
CA MET A 358 -39.30 -4.20 -29.03
C MET A 358 -39.30 -5.51 -29.82
N GLU A 359 -38.84 -6.61 -29.24
CA GLU A 359 -38.87 -7.95 -29.84
C GLU A 359 -40.32 -8.44 -30.04
N GLU A 360 -41.19 -8.27 -29.03
CA GLU A 360 -42.62 -8.55 -29.14
C GLU A 360 -43.27 -7.76 -30.29
N LEU A 361 -43.02 -6.45 -30.36
CA LEU A 361 -43.52 -5.60 -31.44
C LEU A 361 -42.98 -6.02 -32.80
N HIS A 362 -41.71 -6.43 -32.88
CA HIS A 362 -41.11 -6.92 -34.12
C HIS A 362 -41.77 -8.21 -34.58
N ASN A 363 -42.04 -9.14 -33.66
CA ASN A 363 -42.76 -10.39 -33.94
C ASN A 363 -44.19 -10.13 -34.41
N ILE A 364 -44.92 -9.23 -33.75
CA ILE A 364 -46.26 -8.81 -34.19
C ILE A 364 -46.20 -8.17 -35.57
N GLN A 365 -45.22 -7.30 -35.84
CA GLN A 365 -45.06 -6.68 -37.15
C GLN A 365 -44.77 -7.73 -38.23
N LYS A 366 -43.94 -8.74 -37.94
CA LYS A 366 -43.66 -9.86 -38.83
C LYS A 366 -44.92 -10.66 -39.14
N GLN A 367 -45.68 -11.05 -38.12
CA GLN A 367 -46.97 -11.75 -38.27
C GLN A 367 -47.96 -10.94 -39.12
N LEU A 368 -48.11 -9.64 -38.83
CA LEU A 368 -48.98 -8.76 -39.62
C LEU A 368 -48.53 -8.62 -41.08
N ARG A 369 -47.22 -8.65 -41.37
CA ARG A 369 -46.71 -8.66 -42.75
C ARG A 369 -47.03 -9.98 -43.45
N GLU A 370 -46.84 -11.11 -42.77
CA GLU A 370 -47.15 -12.44 -43.29
C GLU A 370 -48.66 -12.57 -43.58
N GLU A 371 -49.52 -12.19 -42.63
CA GLU A 371 -50.97 -12.18 -42.83
C GLU A 371 -51.40 -11.26 -43.98
N ARG A 372 -50.80 -10.07 -44.12
CA ARG A 372 -51.08 -9.17 -45.24
C ARG A 372 -50.65 -9.79 -46.57
N ALA A 373 -49.49 -10.45 -46.61
CA ALA A 373 -49.00 -11.12 -47.81
C ALA A 373 -49.89 -12.31 -48.21
N GLU A 374 -50.35 -13.11 -47.25
CA GLU A 374 -51.31 -14.20 -47.48
C GLU A 374 -52.66 -13.69 -47.98
N LYS A 375 -53.22 -12.68 -47.29
CA LYS A 375 -54.46 -12.02 -47.74
C LYS A 375 -54.31 -11.46 -49.15
N GLN A 376 -53.18 -10.85 -49.49
CA GLN A 376 -52.91 -10.36 -50.84
C GLN A 376 -52.86 -11.50 -51.87
N ARG A 377 -52.22 -12.64 -51.56
CA ARG A 377 -52.20 -13.83 -52.44
C ARG A 377 -53.60 -14.40 -52.64
N ASP A 378 -54.41 -14.47 -51.58
CA ASP A 378 -55.78 -14.97 -51.69
C ASP A 378 -56.68 -14.02 -52.46
N MET A 379 -56.51 -12.70 -52.29
CA MET A 379 -57.17 -11.70 -53.12
C MET A 379 -56.80 -11.85 -54.60
N GLU A 380 -55.52 -12.05 -54.92
CA GLU A 380 -55.08 -12.27 -56.30
C GLU A 380 -55.67 -13.57 -56.88
N ARG A 381 -55.69 -14.66 -56.11
CA ARG A 381 -56.36 -15.92 -56.52
C ARG A 381 -57.86 -15.74 -56.76
N ARG A 382 -58.53 -14.90 -55.98
CA ARG A 382 -59.95 -14.57 -56.18
C ARG A 382 -60.14 -13.70 -57.41
N ARG A 383 -59.27 -12.71 -57.63
CA ARG A 383 -59.25 -11.84 -58.80
C ARG A 383 -59.09 -12.65 -60.10
N ILE A 384 -58.09 -13.53 -60.16
CA ILE A 384 -57.87 -14.42 -61.32
C ILE A 384 -59.10 -15.31 -61.56
N ARG A 385 -59.72 -15.86 -60.51
CA ARG A 385 -60.94 -16.66 -60.65
C ARG A 385 -62.11 -15.84 -61.22
N ILE A 386 -62.30 -14.62 -60.72
CA ILE A 386 -63.33 -13.69 -61.23
C ILE A 386 -63.06 -13.39 -62.71
N GLU A 387 -61.84 -13.02 -63.07
CA GLU A 387 -61.45 -12.72 -64.45
C GLU A 387 -61.66 -13.93 -65.39
N GLN A 388 -61.34 -15.15 -64.94
CA GLN A 388 -61.62 -16.37 -65.69
C GLN A 388 -63.13 -16.62 -65.86
N THR A 389 -63.93 -16.37 -64.84
CA THR A 389 -65.40 -16.51 -64.94
C THR A 389 -66.02 -15.43 -65.82
N GLU A 390 -65.53 -14.19 -65.75
CA GLU A 390 -65.95 -13.08 -66.62
C GLU A 390 -65.64 -13.39 -68.09
N LYS A 391 -64.43 -13.90 -68.38
CA LYS A 391 -64.08 -14.35 -69.73
C LYS A 391 -65.03 -15.44 -70.24
N LYS A 392 -65.31 -16.47 -69.43
CA LYS A 392 -66.28 -17.51 -69.79
C LYS A 392 -67.68 -16.96 -70.04
N MET A 393 -68.13 -15.99 -69.24
CA MET A 393 -69.42 -15.32 -69.45
C MET A 393 -69.45 -14.55 -70.78
N VAL A 394 -68.37 -13.85 -71.13
CA VAL A 394 -68.24 -13.15 -72.42
C VAL A 394 -68.27 -14.15 -73.57
N ASP A 395 -67.47 -15.22 -73.51
CA ASP A 395 -67.43 -16.26 -74.55
C ASP A 395 -68.81 -16.93 -74.72
N LEU A 396 -69.51 -17.23 -73.63
CA LEU A 396 -70.87 -17.78 -73.67
C LEU A 396 -71.88 -16.77 -74.23
N LYS A 397 -71.75 -15.49 -73.88
CA LYS A 397 -72.62 -14.43 -74.41
C LYS A 397 -72.44 -14.30 -75.92
N GLU A 398 -71.20 -14.30 -76.41
CA GLU A 398 -70.89 -14.27 -77.85
C GLU A 398 -71.43 -15.51 -78.57
N ASN A 399 -71.32 -16.70 -77.96
CA ASN A 399 -71.92 -17.92 -78.51
C ASN A 399 -73.45 -17.83 -78.59
N ILE A 400 -74.12 -17.36 -77.55
CA ILE A 400 -75.58 -17.16 -77.55
C ILE A 400 -75.99 -16.11 -78.59
N GLU A 401 -75.27 -14.99 -78.67
CA GLU A 401 -75.51 -13.96 -79.69
C GLU A 401 -75.38 -14.56 -81.09
N ASN A 402 -74.34 -15.37 -81.35
CA ASN A 402 -74.16 -16.09 -82.62
C ASN A 402 -75.30 -17.09 -82.90
N GLU A 403 -75.76 -17.84 -81.90
CA GLU A 403 -76.91 -18.75 -82.04
C GLU A 403 -78.21 -18.00 -82.34
N ILE A 404 -78.45 -16.87 -81.67
CA ILE A 404 -79.60 -16.00 -81.95
C ILE A 404 -79.53 -15.49 -83.38
N HIS A 405 -78.36 -15.04 -83.85
CA HIS A 405 -78.18 -14.59 -85.23
C HIS A 405 -78.45 -15.72 -86.23
N ARG A 406 -77.92 -16.93 -85.98
CA ARG A 406 -78.20 -18.12 -86.83
C ARG A 406 -79.68 -18.48 -86.85
N ALA A 407 -80.34 -18.50 -85.69
CA ALA A 407 -81.77 -18.78 -85.59
C ALA A 407 -82.61 -17.69 -86.27
N HIS A 408 -82.19 -16.42 -86.17
CA HIS A 408 -82.83 -15.31 -86.86
C HIS A 408 -82.65 -15.40 -88.39
N ASP A 409 -81.46 -15.77 -88.87
CA ASP A 409 -81.20 -16.01 -90.29
C ASP A 409 -82.05 -17.17 -90.84
N GLU A 410 -82.18 -18.27 -90.08
CA GLU A 410 -83.07 -19.37 -90.44
C GLU A 410 -84.54 -18.95 -90.43
N TYR A 411 -84.96 -18.17 -89.44
CA TYR A 411 -86.31 -17.59 -89.39
C TYR A 411 -86.59 -16.73 -90.63
N LEU A 412 -85.66 -15.83 -91.01
CA LEU A 412 -85.78 -15.00 -92.22
C LEU A 412 -85.86 -15.84 -93.50
N LYS A 413 -85.09 -16.93 -93.59
CA LYS A 413 -85.19 -17.89 -94.70
C LYS A 413 -86.57 -18.54 -94.75
N MET A 414 -87.09 -19.04 -93.63
CA MET A 414 -88.45 -19.60 -93.58
C MET A 414 -89.52 -18.56 -93.89
N GLU A 415 -89.39 -17.34 -93.38
CA GLU A 415 -90.31 -16.23 -93.68
C GLU A 415 -90.29 -15.91 -95.17
N SER A 416 -89.11 -15.88 -95.79
CA SER A 416 -88.97 -15.71 -97.24
C SER A 416 -89.61 -16.86 -98.02
N HIS A 417 -89.45 -18.12 -97.58
CA HIS A 417 -90.10 -19.28 -98.19
C HIS A 417 -91.62 -19.23 -98.06
N ILE A 418 -92.14 -18.83 -96.90
CA ILE A 418 -93.59 -18.64 -96.69
C ILE A 418 -94.11 -17.53 -97.58
N LYS A 419 -93.41 -16.39 -97.66
CA LYS A 419 -93.77 -15.30 -98.59
C LYS A 419 -93.77 -15.78 -100.03
N LEU A 420 -92.76 -16.54 -100.45
CA LEU A 420 -92.68 -17.11 -101.80
C LEU A 420 -93.84 -18.07 -102.06
N TYR A 421 -94.16 -18.96 -101.11
CA TYR A 421 -95.30 -19.86 -101.17
C TYR A 421 -96.66 -19.13 -101.24
N ILE A 422 -96.84 -18.06 -100.46
CA ILE A 422 -98.02 -17.18 -100.54
C ILE A 422 -98.09 -16.53 -101.94
N THR A 423 -96.97 -16.03 -102.45
CA THR A 423 -96.92 -15.39 -103.78
C THR A 423 -97.21 -16.41 -104.90
N GLU A 424 -96.78 -17.66 -104.75
CA GLU A 424 -97.07 -18.75 -105.69
C GLU A 424 -98.54 -19.19 -105.61
N MET A 425 -99.11 -19.28 -104.41
CA MET A 425 -100.53 -19.52 -104.16
C MET A 425 -101.42 -18.42 -104.76
N GLU A 426 -101.06 -17.15 -104.60
CA GLU A 426 -101.78 -16.00 -105.19
C GLU A 426 -101.72 -15.99 -106.73
N LYS A 427 -100.68 -16.60 -107.33
CA LYS A 427 -100.59 -16.79 -108.80
C LYS A 427 -101.40 -17.99 -109.32
N CYS A 428 -101.86 -18.87 -108.44
CA CYS A 428 -102.67 -20.05 -108.78
C CYS A 428 -104.18 -19.85 -108.54
N LEU A 429 -104.57 -18.65 -108.09
CA LEU A 429 -105.93 -18.09 -108.09
C LEU A 429 -106.08 -17.14 -109.28
#